data_AF-A0A0B4CQM9-F1
#
_entry.id   AF-A0A0B4CQM9-F1
#
_cell.length_a   1.000
_cell.length_b   1.000
_cell.length_c   1.000
_cell.angle_alpha   90.00
_cell.angle_beta   90.00
_cell.angle_gamma   90.00
#
_symmetry.space_group_name_H-M   'P 1'
#
loop_
_entity.id
_entity.type
_entity.pdbx_description
1 polymer ?
#
loop_
_entity_poly.entity_id
_entity_poly.type
_entity_poly.pdbx_seq_one_letter_code
_entity_poly.pdbx_strand_id
1 'polypeptide(L)'
;MIKIKKLLKLEGVEFNQFYRLPLSNPINKELNDCLLAYAYECLKNNENIDFYNPNLIHYIRATETEFFNKKDGEYCEKEYAASSNYIEIMNLLRDNNLIDDASLETFKESLENTQGHFRENDIGEFISASKLSSWISGEVEYGGNKYFKLDGSWYVYRESLDQNLNEYFKNFDFENFAPTLPLKSWIKKNEGLYNLSFKNNEGFIVGDRAYLNYIEIADLIKVTDDKIYLYHIKKGLGQDTRALINQINNSARFLSYSEDEESIEGLKSYYKSISNKHYSGGEITIKEKRNIKTLSEDDFIKLFKSKRKISFVFGYGSNSELSIQEEIIASNSRIAKLSLIYIIRDMKRTDYELLFERILLDE
;
A
#
# COMPACT_ATOMS: atom_id res chain seq x y z
N MET A 1 -8.80 16.69 -24.98
CA MET A 1 -9.82 15.96 -24.21
C MET A 1 -10.15 14.61 -24.87
N ILE A 2 -9.12 13.77 -25.05
CA ILE A 2 -9.23 12.45 -25.69
C ILE A 2 -9.63 11.46 -24.58
N LYS A 3 -10.94 11.24 -24.52
CA LYS A 3 -11.68 10.08 -24.00
C LYS A 3 -10.90 9.13 -23.08
N ILE A 4 -11.14 9.25 -21.77
CA ILE A 4 -11.07 8.14 -20.78
C ILE A 4 -11.77 6.87 -21.32
N LYS A 5 -12.81 7.03 -22.16
CA LYS A 5 -13.46 5.94 -22.91
C LYS A 5 -12.55 5.13 -23.85
N LYS A 6 -11.40 5.65 -24.30
CA LYS A 6 -10.41 4.88 -25.09
C LYS A 6 -9.46 4.08 -24.20
N LEU A 7 -9.21 4.52 -22.97
CA LEU A 7 -8.39 3.83 -21.96
C LEU A 7 -9.11 2.63 -21.32
N LEU A 8 -10.44 2.58 -21.42
CA LEU A 8 -11.31 1.53 -20.86
C LEU A 8 -11.64 0.39 -21.84
N LYS A 9 -11.13 0.42 -23.07
CA LYS A 9 -11.36 -0.63 -24.09
C LYS A 9 -10.08 -1.43 -24.35
N LEU A 10 -9.66 -2.21 -23.36
CA LEU A 10 -8.78 -3.35 -23.56
C LEU A 10 -9.38 -4.51 -22.76
N GLU A 11 -9.90 -5.50 -23.49
CA GLU A 11 -10.37 -6.81 -23.01
C GLU A 11 -11.57 -6.80 -22.04
N GLY A 12 -12.78 -6.67 -22.62
CA GLY A 12 -13.94 -7.44 -22.17
C GLY A 12 -14.83 -6.89 -21.05
N VAL A 13 -14.39 -5.95 -20.21
CA VAL A 13 -15.25 -5.41 -19.14
C VAL A 13 -15.41 -3.89 -19.27
N GLU A 14 -16.59 -3.41 -19.66
CA GLU A 14 -16.94 -1.99 -19.57
C GLU A 14 -17.05 -1.59 -18.08
N PHE A 15 -15.95 -1.10 -17.51
CA PHE A 15 -15.89 -0.63 -16.12
C PHE A 15 -16.48 0.77 -15.97
N ASN A 16 -17.81 0.88 -16.02
CA ASN A 16 -18.56 2.01 -15.45
C ASN A 16 -19.29 1.56 -14.19
N GLN A 17 -18.62 0.91 -13.24
CA GLN A 17 -19.28 0.16 -12.15
C GLN A 17 -19.68 1.01 -10.93
N PHE A 18 -19.31 2.29 -10.95
CA PHE A 18 -19.70 3.27 -9.94
C PHE A 18 -19.82 4.65 -10.60
N TYR A 19 -20.58 5.53 -9.98
CA TYR A 19 -20.71 6.92 -10.42
C TYR A 19 -20.12 7.84 -9.37
N ARG A 20 -19.27 8.77 -9.81
CA ARG A 20 -18.83 9.86 -8.95
C ARG A 20 -20.02 10.76 -8.65
N LEU A 21 -20.30 10.99 -7.38
CA LEU A 21 -21.28 11.98 -6.98
C LEU A 21 -20.73 13.39 -7.28
N PRO A 22 -21.57 14.32 -7.78
CA PRO A 22 -21.17 15.73 -7.87
C PRO A 22 -20.71 16.24 -6.50
N LEU A 23 -19.69 17.11 -6.47
CA LEU A 23 -19.22 17.70 -5.21
C LEU A 23 -20.33 18.49 -4.49
N SER A 24 -21.23 19.10 -5.26
CA SER A 24 -22.41 19.82 -4.77
C SER A 24 -23.57 18.91 -4.37
N ASN A 25 -23.44 17.58 -4.45
CA ASN A 25 -24.50 16.68 -4.05
C ASN A 25 -24.78 16.85 -2.55
N PRO A 26 -26.01 17.20 -2.14
CA PRO A 26 -26.34 17.45 -0.74
C PRO A 26 -25.93 16.30 0.18
N ILE A 27 -26.12 15.05 -0.28
CA ILE A 27 -25.85 13.83 0.47
C ILE A 27 -24.38 13.69 0.92
N ASN A 28 -23.44 14.39 0.26
CA ASN A 28 -22.03 14.29 0.57
C ASN A 28 -21.74 14.71 2.02
N LYS A 29 -22.55 15.61 2.60
CA LYS A 29 -22.40 16.03 3.99
C LYS A 29 -22.76 14.87 4.92
N GLU A 30 -23.91 14.25 4.72
CA GLU A 30 -24.38 13.10 5.51
C GLU A 30 -23.45 11.90 5.36
N LEU A 31 -22.94 11.65 4.15
CA LEU A 31 -21.95 10.59 3.91
C LEU A 31 -20.64 10.85 4.64
N ASN A 32 -20.14 12.10 4.64
CA ASN A 32 -18.96 12.47 5.44
C ASN A 32 -19.23 12.28 6.93
N ASP A 33 -20.40 12.70 7.42
CA ASP A 33 -20.78 12.53 8.83
C ASP A 33 -20.83 11.07 9.26
N CYS A 34 -21.34 10.19 8.40
CA CYS A 34 -21.35 8.73 8.60
C CYS A 34 -19.93 8.16 8.60
N LEU A 35 -19.09 8.58 7.66
CA LEU A 35 -17.71 8.08 7.54
C LEU A 35 -16.86 8.49 8.74
N LEU A 36 -17.02 9.72 9.24
CA LEU A 36 -16.32 10.18 10.44
C LEU A 36 -16.80 9.46 11.70
N ALA A 37 -18.10 9.12 11.79
CA ALA A 37 -18.61 8.28 12.86
C ALA A 37 -18.02 6.87 12.80
N TYR A 38 -17.93 6.29 11.61
CA TYR A 38 -17.28 5.00 11.42
C TYR A 38 -15.79 5.02 11.79
N ALA A 39 -15.05 6.06 11.40
CA ALA A 39 -13.64 6.22 11.81
C ALA A 39 -13.47 6.34 13.33
N TYR A 40 -14.39 7.03 14.02
CA TYR A 40 -14.38 7.09 15.48
C TYR A 40 -14.56 5.71 16.12
N GLU A 41 -15.50 4.91 15.62
CA GLU A 41 -15.68 3.52 16.08
C GLU A 41 -14.43 2.66 15.82
N CYS A 42 -13.81 2.80 14.64
CA CYS A 42 -12.52 2.16 14.34
C CYS A 42 -11.46 2.51 15.39
N LEU A 43 -11.33 3.80 15.75
CA LEU A 43 -10.38 4.24 16.77
C LEU A 43 -10.67 3.62 18.15
N LYS A 44 -11.94 3.56 18.56
CA LYS A 44 -12.35 2.95 19.84
C LYS A 44 -12.12 1.46 19.90
N ASN A 45 -12.27 0.77 18.77
CA ASN A 45 -12.08 -0.67 18.67
C ASN A 45 -10.64 -1.06 18.30
N ASN A 46 -9.73 -0.09 18.15
CA ASN A 46 -8.35 -0.31 17.71
C ASN A 46 -8.27 -1.01 16.34
N GLU A 47 -9.16 -0.61 15.43
CA GLU A 47 -9.26 -1.07 14.05
C GLU A 47 -8.79 0.01 13.07
N ASN A 48 -8.23 -0.39 11.94
CA ASN A 48 -7.77 0.56 10.92
C ASN A 48 -8.92 1.02 10.00
N ILE A 49 -8.70 2.18 9.40
CA ILE A 49 -9.43 2.73 8.25
C ILE A 49 -8.43 3.40 7.30
N ASP A 50 -8.74 3.53 6.01
CA ASP A 50 -7.88 4.25 5.06
C ASP A 50 -7.71 5.71 5.51
N PHE A 51 -6.47 6.11 5.78
CA PHE A 51 -6.12 7.47 6.23
C PHE A 51 -4.89 7.99 5.48
N TYR A 52 -5.12 8.79 4.45
CA TYR A 52 -4.05 9.34 3.59
C TYR A 52 -4.41 10.73 3.11
N ASN A 53 -3.42 11.59 2.92
CA ASN A 53 -3.65 12.89 2.30
C ASN A 53 -4.31 12.71 0.91
N PRO A 54 -5.32 13.54 0.55
CA PRO A 54 -5.97 13.49 -0.76
C PRO A 54 -5.00 13.57 -1.95
N ASN A 55 -3.83 14.18 -1.77
CA ASN A 55 -2.73 14.18 -2.74
C ASN A 55 -1.84 12.93 -2.57
N LEU A 56 -2.45 11.75 -2.73
CA LEU A 56 -1.86 10.46 -2.37
C LEU A 56 -0.48 10.19 -3.00
N ILE A 57 -0.32 10.50 -4.28
CA ILE A 57 0.93 10.21 -5.02
C ILE A 57 2.12 10.95 -4.38
N HIS A 58 1.91 12.21 -4.04
CA HIS A 58 2.92 13.04 -3.40
C HIS A 58 3.08 12.69 -1.92
N TYR A 59 1.97 12.40 -1.23
CA TYR A 59 2.00 12.03 0.18
C TYR A 59 2.76 10.73 0.46
N ILE A 60 2.63 9.72 -0.40
CA ILE A 60 3.40 8.47 -0.26
C ILE A 60 4.92 8.72 -0.39
N ARG A 61 5.32 9.79 -1.07
CA ARG A 61 6.73 10.21 -1.19
C ARG A 61 7.18 11.13 -0.05
N ALA A 62 6.29 11.43 0.90
CA ALA A 62 6.61 12.32 1.99
C ALA A 62 7.65 11.71 2.93
N THR A 63 8.65 12.51 3.29
CA THR A 63 9.67 12.17 4.28
C THR A 63 9.19 12.51 5.67
N GLU A 64 8.36 13.53 5.76
CA GLU A 64 7.83 14.05 7.00
C GLU A 64 6.45 14.66 6.76
N THR A 65 5.60 14.49 7.76
CA THR A 65 4.28 15.11 7.82
C THR A 65 4.18 15.93 9.09
N GLU A 66 3.88 17.21 8.93
CA GLU A 66 3.52 18.10 10.02
C GLU A 66 2.00 18.06 10.17
N PHE A 67 1.55 17.86 11.40
CA PHE A 67 0.16 17.99 11.80
C PHE A 67 0.02 19.23 12.66
N PHE A 68 -0.89 20.13 12.31
CA PHE A 68 -1.06 21.43 12.96
C PHE A 68 -2.54 21.71 13.24
N ASN A 69 -2.85 22.09 14.48
CA ASN A 69 -4.20 22.50 14.87
C ASN A 69 -4.35 24.02 14.75
N LYS A 70 -5.32 24.44 13.93
CA LYS A 70 -5.56 25.86 13.65
C LYS A 70 -6.10 26.68 14.82
N LYS A 71 -6.67 26.02 15.84
CA LYS A 71 -7.38 26.67 16.94
C LYS A 71 -6.42 27.20 18.00
N ASP A 72 -5.40 26.41 18.33
CA ASP A 72 -4.46 26.63 19.44
C ASP A 72 -3.01 26.76 18.96
N GLY A 73 -2.71 26.38 17.72
CA GLY A 73 -1.38 26.47 17.13
C GLY A 73 -0.46 25.30 17.52
N GLU A 74 -1.00 24.27 18.15
CA GLU A 74 -0.25 23.07 18.49
C GLU A 74 0.14 22.32 17.21
N TYR A 75 1.29 21.66 17.24
CA TYR A 75 1.76 20.85 16.12
C TYR A 75 2.62 19.67 16.56
N CYS A 76 2.67 18.66 15.71
CA CYS A 76 3.65 17.59 15.81
C CYS A 76 4.11 17.16 14.42
N GLU A 77 5.34 16.65 14.35
CA GLU A 77 5.91 16.10 13.13
C GLU A 77 6.02 14.58 13.24
N LYS A 78 5.84 13.92 12.10
CA LYS A 78 6.07 12.48 11.98
C LYS A 78 6.81 12.20 10.68
N GLU A 79 8.03 11.69 10.84
CA GLU A 79 8.76 11.10 9.73
C GLU A 79 7.98 9.90 9.17
N TYR A 80 7.88 9.84 7.84
CA TYR A 80 7.30 8.73 7.07
C TYR A 80 5.86 8.37 7.47
N ALA A 81 5.05 9.38 7.81
CA ALA A 81 3.66 9.18 8.23
C ALA A 81 2.82 8.36 7.23
N ALA A 82 3.13 8.41 5.93
CA ALA A 82 2.45 7.63 4.90
C ALA A 82 2.63 6.10 5.04
N SER A 83 3.64 5.65 5.78
CA SER A 83 3.88 4.23 6.09
C SER A 83 3.20 3.77 7.39
N SER A 84 2.59 4.70 8.13
CA SER A 84 1.89 4.40 9.37
C SER A 84 0.42 4.14 9.12
N ASN A 85 -0.15 3.28 9.96
CA ASN A 85 -1.59 3.01 9.91
C ASN A 85 -2.38 4.08 10.67
N TYR A 86 -3.70 4.07 10.48
CA TYR A 86 -4.62 5.03 11.08
C TYR A 86 -4.48 5.12 12.60
N ILE A 87 -4.43 3.97 13.30
CA ILE A 87 -4.32 3.92 14.76
C ILE A 87 -3.02 4.56 15.27
N GLU A 88 -1.90 4.26 14.61
CA GLU A 88 -0.60 4.84 14.97
C GLU A 88 -0.62 6.36 14.85
N ILE A 89 -1.18 6.89 13.76
CA ILE A 89 -1.31 8.33 13.55
C ILE A 89 -2.25 8.94 14.60
N MET A 90 -3.44 8.36 14.81
CA MET A 90 -4.42 8.90 15.75
C MET A 90 -3.90 8.93 17.19
N ASN A 91 -3.14 7.91 17.62
CA ASN A 91 -2.51 7.90 18.93
C ASN A 91 -1.44 9.00 19.04
N LEU A 92 -0.58 9.16 18.03
CA LEU A 92 0.38 10.28 18.00
C LEU A 92 -0.33 11.63 18.14
N LEU A 93 -1.41 11.85 17.38
CA LEU A 93 -2.15 13.09 17.41
C LEU A 93 -2.82 13.33 18.77
N ARG A 94 -3.37 12.28 19.40
CA ARG A 94 -3.96 12.36 20.75
C ARG A 94 -2.89 12.72 21.79
N ASP A 95 -1.74 12.06 21.74
CA ASP A 95 -0.64 12.27 22.69
C ASP A 95 -0.05 13.69 22.58
N ASN A 96 -0.22 14.33 21.42
CA ASN A 96 0.16 15.73 21.16
C ASN A 96 -1.03 16.71 21.21
N ASN A 97 -2.17 16.30 21.80
CA ASN A 97 -3.39 17.11 21.98
C ASN A 97 -4.04 17.66 20.69
N LEU A 98 -3.69 17.13 19.52
CA LEU A 98 -4.24 17.54 18.23
C LEU A 98 -5.60 16.89 17.91
N ILE A 99 -5.93 15.78 18.60
CA ILE A 99 -7.20 15.06 18.47
C ILE A 99 -7.78 14.78 19.85
N ASP A 100 -9.03 15.22 20.08
CA ASP A 100 -9.84 14.88 21.25
C ASP A 100 -10.86 13.81 20.83
N ASP A 101 -10.72 12.59 21.34
CA ASP A 101 -11.65 11.49 21.08
C ASP A 101 -12.58 11.16 22.26
N ALA A 102 -12.76 12.08 23.22
CA ALA A 102 -13.65 11.88 24.37
C ALA A 102 -15.12 11.68 23.95
N SER A 103 -15.53 12.24 22.82
CA SER A 103 -16.85 12.08 22.20
C SER A 103 -16.73 12.07 20.68
N LEU A 104 -17.80 11.65 19.98
CA LEU A 104 -17.84 11.72 18.53
C LEU A 104 -17.78 13.18 18.04
N GLU A 105 -18.44 14.09 18.75
CA GLU A 105 -18.50 15.51 18.42
C GLU A 105 -17.12 16.17 18.55
N THR A 106 -16.42 15.94 19.67
CA THR A 106 -15.06 16.48 19.86
C THR A 106 -14.08 15.90 18.84
N PHE A 107 -14.21 14.60 18.53
CA PHE A 107 -13.38 13.95 17.51
C PHE A 107 -13.57 14.57 16.12
N LYS A 108 -14.82 14.78 15.71
CA LYS A 108 -15.14 15.44 14.43
C LYS A 108 -14.61 16.88 14.40
N GLU A 109 -14.78 17.64 15.48
CA GLU A 109 -14.28 19.01 15.59
C GLU A 109 -12.75 19.04 15.46
N SER A 110 -12.03 18.18 16.18
CA SER A 110 -10.57 18.13 16.10
C SER A 110 -10.08 17.76 14.70
N LEU A 111 -10.69 16.80 14.01
CA LEU A 111 -10.32 16.45 12.63
C LEU A 111 -10.54 17.58 11.61
N GLU A 112 -11.52 18.45 11.86
CA GLU A 112 -11.80 19.61 11.01
C GLU A 112 -10.84 20.78 11.27
N ASN A 113 -10.37 20.92 12.51
CA ASN A 113 -9.45 21.97 12.95
C ASN A 113 -7.97 21.62 12.74
N THR A 114 -7.64 20.33 12.73
CA THR A 114 -6.29 19.83 12.49
C THR A 114 -6.05 19.61 11.00
N GLN A 115 -4.90 20.11 10.53
CA GLN A 115 -4.44 19.95 9.16
C GLN A 115 -3.17 19.11 9.12
N GLY A 116 -3.00 18.35 8.04
CA GLY A 116 -1.75 17.68 7.72
C GLY A 116 -1.09 18.32 6.50
N HIS A 117 0.21 18.53 6.61
CA HIS A 117 1.09 19.11 5.59
C HIS A 117 2.27 18.14 5.44
N PHE A 118 2.84 18.02 4.25
CA PHE A 118 3.96 17.08 4.07
C PHE A 118 5.01 17.63 3.12
N ARG A 119 6.24 17.13 3.24
CA ARG A 119 7.36 17.46 2.33
C ARG A 119 7.99 16.19 1.78
N GLU A 120 8.40 16.23 0.51
CA GLU A 120 9.02 15.08 -0.20
C GLU A 120 10.54 15.01 -0.03
N ASN A 121 11.15 15.97 0.64
CA ASN A 121 12.57 15.96 0.99
C ASN A 121 12.84 16.85 2.22
N ASP A 122 13.97 16.61 2.89
CA ASP A 122 14.31 17.20 4.19
C ASP A 122 14.61 18.72 4.15
N ILE A 123 14.77 19.28 2.94
CA ILE A 123 15.10 20.70 2.71
C ILE A 123 13.88 21.44 2.11
N GLY A 124 12.85 20.70 1.70
CA GLY A 124 11.69 21.22 0.98
C GLY A 124 10.66 21.85 1.91
N GLU A 125 9.83 22.73 1.34
CA GLU A 125 8.69 23.31 2.03
C GLU A 125 7.59 22.27 2.25
N PHE A 126 6.88 22.39 3.36
CA PHE A 126 5.65 21.64 3.58
C PHE A 126 4.56 22.09 2.59
N ILE A 127 4.05 21.15 1.82
CA ILE A 127 3.02 21.36 0.79
C ILE A 127 1.70 20.65 1.14
N SER A 128 0.66 20.98 0.37
CA SER A 128 -0.63 20.25 0.34
C SER A 128 -1.40 20.21 1.67
N ALA A 129 -1.43 21.33 2.39
CA ALA A 129 -2.21 21.49 3.62
C ALA A 129 -3.69 21.13 3.41
N SER A 130 -4.18 20.14 4.15
CA SER A 130 -5.59 19.72 4.10
C SER A 130 -6.06 19.20 5.45
N LYS A 131 -7.35 19.32 5.71
CA LYS A 131 -7.97 18.89 6.98
C LYS A 131 -7.88 17.37 7.13
N LEU A 132 -7.67 16.87 8.32
CA LEU A 132 -7.58 15.42 8.55
C LEU A 132 -8.89 14.68 8.28
N SER A 133 -10.04 15.34 8.43
CA SER A 133 -11.32 14.79 8.00
C SER A 133 -11.38 14.44 6.50
N SER A 134 -10.57 15.11 5.68
CA SER A 134 -10.46 14.82 4.24
C SER A 134 -9.53 13.65 3.92
N TRP A 135 -8.71 13.22 4.89
CA TRP A 135 -7.75 12.12 4.73
C TRP A 135 -8.41 10.75 4.92
N ILE A 136 -9.56 10.71 5.62
CA ILE A 136 -10.32 9.50 5.86
C ILE A 136 -11.05 9.09 4.58
N SER A 137 -10.81 7.86 4.16
CA SER A 137 -11.47 7.16 3.05
C SER A 137 -12.10 5.86 3.55
N GLY A 138 -13.12 5.35 2.86
CA GLY A 138 -13.81 4.15 3.31
C GLY A 138 -15.19 3.97 2.68
N GLU A 139 -15.89 2.93 3.10
CA GLU A 139 -17.25 2.59 2.65
C GLU A 139 -18.28 2.97 3.72
N VAL A 140 -19.45 3.48 3.31
CA VAL A 140 -20.59 3.73 4.20
C VAL A 140 -21.89 3.30 3.52
N GLU A 141 -22.86 2.89 4.33
CA GLU A 141 -24.23 2.62 3.87
C GLU A 141 -25.16 3.73 4.32
N TYR A 142 -25.92 4.31 3.39
CA TYR A 142 -26.86 5.40 3.67
C TYR A 142 -28.08 5.31 2.75
N GLY A 143 -29.28 5.34 3.33
CA GLY A 143 -30.53 5.25 2.56
C GLY A 143 -30.64 3.97 1.71
N GLY A 144 -30.13 2.84 2.21
CA GLY A 144 -30.11 1.55 1.51
C GLY A 144 -29.12 1.44 0.35
N ASN A 145 -28.33 2.48 0.10
CA ASN A 145 -27.28 2.49 -0.92
C ASN A 145 -25.90 2.45 -0.26
N LYS A 146 -24.95 1.80 -0.93
CA LYS A 146 -23.55 1.76 -0.50
C LYS A 146 -22.72 2.77 -1.27
N TYR A 147 -21.95 3.55 -0.53
CA TYR A 147 -21.08 4.60 -1.03
C TYR A 147 -19.65 4.35 -0.59
N PHE A 148 -18.69 4.88 -1.33
CA PHE A 148 -17.30 4.88 -0.91
C PHE A 148 -16.65 6.21 -1.23
N LYS A 149 -15.74 6.63 -0.35
CA LYS A 149 -14.93 7.83 -0.52
C LYS A 149 -13.53 7.44 -0.94
N LEU A 150 -13.06 8.02 -2.04
CA LEU A 150 -11.73 7.80 -2.59
C LEU A 150 -11.18 9.13 -3.11
N ASP A 151 -9.97 9.49 -2.69
CA ASP A 151 -9.24 10.69 -3.11
C ASP A 151 -10.13 11.96 -3.03
N GLY A 152 -10.79 12.11 -1.87
CA GLY A 152 -11.68 13.24 -1.57
C GLY A 152 -13.03 13.24 -2.30
N SER A 153 -13.35 12.20 -3.07
CA SER A 153 -14.59 12.13 -3.86
C SER A 153 -15.48 10.97 -3.44
N TRP A 154 -16.79 11.23 -3.38
CA TRP A 154 -17.79 10.18 -3.15
C TRP A 154 -18.18 9.49 -4.44
N TYR A 155 -18.36 8.19 -4.33
CA TYR A 155 -18.82 7.34 -5.40
C TYR A 155 -19.95 6.45 -4.88
N VAL A 156 -20.92 6.17 -5.74
CA VAL A 156 -22.00 5.22 -5.47
C VAL A 156 -21.78 3.97 -6.31
N TYR A 157 -21.91 2.81 -5.68
CA TYR A 157 -21.82 1.53 -6.38
C TYR A 157 -23.07 1.29 -7.24
N ARG A 158 -22.89 0.70 -8.42
CA ARG A 158 -24.04 0.11 -9.14
C ARG A 158 -24.41 -1.21 -8.49
N GLU A 159 -25.69 -1.55 -8.51
CA GLU A 159 -26.20 -2.83 -7.98
C GLU A 159 -25.47 -4.06 -8.54
N SER A 160 -24.96 -3.98 -9.78
CA SER A 160 -24.24 -5.08 -10.44
C SER A 160 -22.74 -5.16 -10.10
N LEU A 161 -22.18 -4.25 -9.29
CA LEU A 161 -20.73 -4.22 -9.05
C LEU A 161 -20.22 -5.53 -8.44
N ASP A 162 -20.87 -6.00 -7.38
CA ASP A 162 -20.41 -7.19 -6.66
C ASP A 162 -20.41 -8.43 -7.56
N GLN A 163 -21.46 -8.58 -8.38
CA GLN A 163 -21.55 -9.63 -9.37
C GLN A 163 -20.39 -9.54 -10.37
N ASN A 164 -20.13 -8.35 -10.91
CA ASN A 164 -19.06 -8.15 -11.89
C ASN A 164 -17.66 -8.39 -11.29
N LEU A 165 -17.40 -7.93 -10.05
CA LEU A 165 -16.12 -8.17 -9.37
C LEU A 165 -15.93 -9.66 -9.11
N ASN A 166 -16.96 -10.32 -8.58
CA ASN A 166 -16.90 -11.74 -8.27
C ASN A 166 -16.75 -12.57 -9.55
N GLU A 167 -17.43 -12.21 -10.64
CA GLU A 167 -17.31 -12.88 -11.93
C GLU A 167 -15.92 -12.67 -12.57
N TYR A 168 -15.31 -11.50 -12.41
CA TYR A 168 -13.92 -11.28 -12.83
C TYR A 168 -12.98 -12.24 -12.11
N PHE A 169 -13.01 -12.28 -10.78
CA PHE A 169 -12.12 -13.14 -10.00
C PHE A 169 -12.44 -14.62 -10.18
N LYS A 170 -13.70 -14.98 -10.44
CA LYS A 170 -14.09 -16.36 -10.74
C LYS A 170 -13.38 -16.91 -11.99
N ASN A 171 -13.08 -16.05 -12.94
CA ASN A 171 -12.41 -16.39 -14.19
C ASN A 171 -10.91 -16.06 -14.18
N PHE A 172 -10.39 -15.51 -13.08
CA PHE A 172 -8.97 -15.18 -12.95
C PHE A 172 -8.20 -16.39 -12.43
N ASP A 173 -7.20 -16.82 -13.19
CA ASP A 173 -6.39 -17.99 -12.88
C ASP A 173 -5.25 -17.63 -11.93
N PHE A 174 -5.49 -17.70 -10.62
CA PHE A 174 -4.46 -17.41 -9.63
C PHE A 174 -3.33 -18.44 -9.61
N GLU A 175 -3.57 -19.69 -10.04
CA GLU A 175 -2.56 -20.75 -10.02
C GLU A 175 -1.45 -20.48 -11.04
N ASN A 176 -1.82 -20.03 -12.24
CA ASN A 176 -0.86 -19.61 -13.26
C ASN A 176 -0.08 -18.33 -12.91
N PHE A 177 -0.52 -17.60 -11.90
CA PHE A 177 0.13 -16.40 -11.39
C PHE A 177 0.77 -16.65 -10.01
N ALA A 178 1.05 -17.89 -9.62
CA ALA A 178 1.74 -18.21 -8.38
C ALA A 178 3.27 -18.20 -8.55
N PRO A 179 4.04 -17.81 -7.51
CA PRO A 179 5.49 -17.96 -7.53
C PRO A 179 5.88 -19.44 -7.52
N THR A 180 6.96 -19.77 -8.24
CA THR A 180 7.48 -21.15 -8.28
C THR A 180 8.16 -21.58 -6.99
N LEU A 181 8.53 -20.61 -6.14
CA LEU A 181 9.18 -20.81 -4.86
C LEU A 181 8.37 -20.08 -3.77
N PRO A 182 7.32 -20.71 -3.22
CA PRO A 182 6.51 -20.08 -2.19
C PRO A 182 7.32 -19.82 -0.91
N LEU A 183 6.94 -18.77 -0.19
CA LEU A 183 7.43 -18.46 1.13
C LEU A 183 6.96 -19.52 2.14
N LYS A 184 7.72 -19.63 3.24
CA LYS A 184 7.36 -20.51 4.36
C LYS A 184 6.17 -19.92 5.12
N SER A 185 5.45 -20.74 5.87
CA SER A 185 4.39 -20.26 6.75
C SER A 185 4.85 -19.13 7.69
N TRP A 186 3.93 -18.22 7.97
CA TRP A 186 4.10 -17.07 8.82
C TRP A 186 3.85 -17.44 10.28
N ILE A 187 4.93 -17.81 10.98
CA ILE A 187 4.91 -18.27 12.39
C ILE A 187 5.10 -17.11 13.39
N LYS A 188 5.50 -15.91 12.94
CA LYS A 188 5.84 -14.78 13.83
C LYS A 188 4.69 -13.78 13.96
N LYS A 189 4.52 -13.18 15.14
CA LYS A 189 3.34 -12.33 15.42
C LYS A 189 3.24 -11.05 14.59
N ASN A 190 4.35 -10.48 14.12
CA ASN A 190 4.35 -9.26 13.31
C ASN A 190 5.14 -9.43 12.00
N GLU A 191 4.80 -8.58 11.03
CA GLU A 191 5.32 -8.56 9.64
C GLU A 191 6.84 -8.42 9.58
N GLY A 192 7.41 -7.44 10.29
CA GLY A 192 8.86 -7.24 10.30
C GLY A 192 9.65 -8.43 10.87
N LEU A 193 9.16 -9.10 11.92
CA LEU A 193 9.81 -10.31 12.45
C LEU A 193 9.70 -11.50 11.50
N TYR A 194 8.60 -11.59 10.76
CA TYR A 194 8.43 -12.60 9.72
C TYR A 194 9.41 -12.35 8.56
N ASN A 195 9.47 -11.13 8.04
CA ASN A 195 10.41 -10.73 6.99
C ASN A 195 11.87 -10.98 7.41
N LEU A 196 12.25 -10.57 8.62
CA LEU A 196 13.61 -10.78 9.15
C LEU A 196 14.00 -12.26 9.25
N SER A 197 13.04 -13.18 9.40
CA SER A 197 13.31 -14.61 9.47
C SER A 197 13.94 -15.18 8.18
N PHE A 198 13.84 -14.45 7.07
CA PHE A 198 14.41 -14.84 5.77
C PHE A 198 15.88 -14.43 5.60
N LYS A 199 16.46 -13.64 6.50
CA LYS A 199 17.85 -13.13 6.36
C LYS A 199 18.91 -14.21 6.10
N ASN A 200 18.69 -15.42 6.62
CA ASN A 200 19.61 -16.56 6.46
C ASN A 200 19.07 -17.66 5.54
N ASN A 201 17.94 -17.41 4.86
CA ASN A 201 17.40 -18.33 3.87
C ASN A 201 18.15 -18.16 2.54
N GLU A 202 18.28 -19.27 1.80
CA GLU A 202 18.99 -19.27 0.52
C GLU A 202 18.38 -18.25 -0.45
N GLY A 203 19.22 -17.44 -1.09
CA GLY A 203 18.85 -16.46 -2.11
C GLY A 203 18.03 -15.26 -1.64
N PHE A 204 17.81 -15.08 -0.33
CA PHE A 204 17.01 -13.97 0.19
C PHE A 204 17.86 -12.77 0.62
N ILE A 205 17.33 -11.57 0.38
CA ILE A 205 17.73 -10.30 0.98
C ILE A 205 16.49 -9.73 1.67
N VAL A 206 16.64 -9.21 2.89
CA VAL A 206 15.55 -8.54 3.60
C VAL A 206 15.54 -7.06 3.19
N GLY A 207 14.42 -6.61 2.63
CA GLY A 207 14.19 -5.23 2.19
C GLY A 207 13.20 -4.45 3.07
N ASP A 208 12.53 -5.12 4.02
CA ASP A 208 11.59 -4.54 4.98
C ASP A 208 12.08 -3.19 5.55
N ARG A 209 11.29 -2.14 5.35
CA ARG A 209 11.54 -0.77 5.79
C ARG A 209 12.88 -0.19 5.34
N ALA A 210 13.44 -0.70 4.25
CA ALA A 210 14.52 -0.09 3.49
C ALA A 210 13.89 0.68 2.33
N TYR A 211 13.95 2.01 2.42
CA TYR A 211 13.28 2.88 1.47
C TYR A 211 14.26 3.41 0.42
N LEU A 212 13.74 3.61 -0.78
CA LEU A 212 14.38 4.35 -1.85
C LEU A 212 13.43 5.49 -2.26
N ASN A 213 13.86 6.74 -2.06
CA ASN A 213 12.98 7.90 -2.26
C ASN A 213 11.60 7.66 -1.61
N TYR A 214 11.63 7.14 -0.38
CA TYR A 214 10.46 6.89 0.48
C TYR A 214 9.52 5.78 -0.02
N ILE A 215 9.91 5.06 -1.08
CA ILE A 215 9.21 3.88 -1.59
C ILE A 215 9.93 2.63 -1.05
N GLU A 216 9.17 1.76 -0.40
CA GLU A 216 9.63 0.41 -0.08
C GLU A 216 9.56 -0.45 -1.34
N ILE A 217 10.72 -0.77 -1.90
CA ILE A 217 10.81 -1.49 -3.19
C ILE A 217 10.39 -2.96 -3.06
N ALA A 218 10.60 -3.57 -1.89
CA ALA A 218 10.15 -4.91 -1.53
C ALA A 218 10.38 -5.16 -0.03
N ASP A 219 9.52 -5.96 0.60
CA ASP A 219 9.76 -6.54 1.94
C ASP A 219 10.87 -7.58 1.91
N LEU A 220 10.84 -8.45 0.90
CA LEU A 220 11.84 -9.48 0.65
C LEU A 220 12.22 -9.51 -0.83
N ILE A 221 13.51 -9.65 -1.09
CA ILE A 221 14.03 -9.89 -2.43
C ILE A 221 14.56 -11.32 -2.48
N LYS A 222 14.04 -12.15 -3.39
CA LYS A 222 14.56 -13.49 -3.64
C LYS A 222 15.23 -13.55 -5.00
N VAL A 223 16.51 -13.86 -5.01
CA VAL A 223 17.33 -14.03 -6.21
C VAL A 223 17.40 -15.52 -6.56
N THR A 224 17.09 -15.82 -7.83
CA THR A 224 17.36 -17.11 -8.46
C THR A 224 18.29 -16.93 -9.65
N ASP A 225 18.59 -18.01 -10.36
CA ASP A 225 19.42 -17.95 -11.56
C ASP A 225 18.76 -17.13 -12.68
N ASP A 226 17.43 -17.17 -12.78
CA ASP A 226 16.63 -16.63 -13.88
C ASP A 226 15.70 -15.46 -13.48
N LYS A 227 15.37 -15.31 -12.20
CA LYS A 227 14.39 -14.35 -11.69
C LYS A 227 14.86 -13.59 -10.45
N ILE A 228 14.30 -12.40 -10.29
CA ILE A 228 14.32 -11.62 -9.05
C ILE A 228 12.87 -11.46 -8.62
N TYR A 229 12.51 -12.04 -7.49
CA TYR A 229 11.18 -11.86 -6.90
C TYR A 229 11.24 -10.71 -5.89
N LEU A 230 10.31 -9.78 -6.02
CA LEU A 230 10.10 -8.64 -5.14
C LEU A 230 8.80 -8.88 -4.39
N TYR A 231 8.90 -9.43 -3.19
CA TYR A 231 7.74 -9.73 -2.36
C TYR A 231 7.29 -8.48 -1.62
N HIS A 232 6.00 -8.22 -1.69
CA HIS A 232 5.29 -7.27 -0.84
C HIS A 232 4.30 -8.08 -0.01
N ILE A 233 4.41 -8.02 1.31
CA ILE A 233 3.75 -8.95 2.23
C ILE A 233 2.86 -8.18 3.21
N LYS A 234 1.59 -8.58 3.32
CA LYS A 234 0.67 -8.06 4.34
C LYS A 234 -0.07 -9.18 5.08
N LYS A 235 -0.50 -8.92 6.31
CA LYS A 235 -1.39 -9.83 7.03
C LYS A 235 -2.85 -9.60 6.59
N GLY A 236 -3.45 -10.56 5.90
CA GLY A 236 -4.86 -10.55 5.47
C GLY A 236 -5.16 -9.80 4.17
N LEU A 237 -6.39 -9.98 3.68
CA LEU A 237 -6.99 -9.21 2.58
C LEU A 237 -7.95 -8.18 3.17
N GLY A 238 -7.72 -6.89 2.91
CA GLY A 238 -8.48 -5.83 3.59
C GLY A 238 -8.08 -4.43 3.14
N GLN A 239 -8.15 -3.47 4.05
CA GLN A 239 -7.82 -2.06 3.76
C GLN A 239 -6.34 -1.90 3.37
N ASP A 240 -5.44 -2.60 4.07
CA ASP A 240 -4.00 -2.57 3.80
C ASP A 240 -3.61 -3.14 2.43
N THR A 241 -4.51 -3.86 1.75
CA THR A 241 -4.30 -4.34 0.37
C THR A 241 -4.03 -3.19 -0.59
N ARG A 242 -4.65 -2.03 -0.38
CA ARG A 242 -4.42 -0.84 -1.22
C ARG A 242 -3.02 -0.26 -1.01
N ALA A 243 -2.56 -0.20 0.25
CA ALA A 243 -1.22 0.24 0.57
C ALA A 243 -0.17 -0.65 -0.10
N LEU A 244 -0.34 -1.97 0.01
CA LEU A 244 0.54 -2.96 -0.61
C LEU A 244 0.58 -2.82 -2.14
N ILE A 245 -0.58 -2.63 -2.78
CA ILE A 245 -0.69 -2.42 -4.23
C ILE A 245 0.00 -1.13 -4.68
N ASN A 246 -0.09 -0.07 -3.89
CA ASN A 246 0.60 1.18 -4.19
C ASN A 246 2.12 1.00 -4.11
N GLN A 247 2.62 0.25 -3.12
CA GLN A 247 4.04 -0.08 -3.03
C GLN A 247 4.50 -0.84 -4.27
N ILE A 248 3.78 -1.88 -4.71
CA ILE A 248 4.10 -2.62 -5.95
C ILE A 248 4.15 -1.68 -7.16
N ASN A 249 3.10 -0.88 -7.39
CA ASN A 249 3.02 0.04 -8.52
C ASN A 249 4.17 1.06 -8.54
N ASN A 250 4.51 1.63 -7.39
CA ASN A 250 5.56 2.62 -7.28
C ASN A 250 6.95 2.00 -7.50
N SER A 251 7.15 0.79 -6.96
CA SER A 251 8.37 0.01 -7.14
C SER A 251 8.57 -0.38 -8.59
N ALA A 252 7.51 -0.86 -9.26
CA ALA A 252 7.52 -1.16 -10.69
C ALA A 252 7.87 0.08 -11.51
N ARG A 253 7.21 1.23 -11.26
CA ARG A 253 7.54 2.48 -11.96
C ARG A 253 8.99 2.87 -11.77
N PHE A 254 9.49 2.86 -10.54
CA PHE A 254 10.88 3.17 -10.24
C PHE A 254 11.84 2.29 -11.05
N LEU A 255 11.61 0.98 -11.05
CA LEU A 255 12.44 0.05 -11.81
C LEU A 255 12.27 0.22 -13.33
N SER A 256 11.11 0.64 -13.84
CA SER A 256 10.92 0.87 -15.29
C SER A 256 11.73 2.07 -15.79
N TYR A 257 11.92 3.08 -14.96
CA TYR A 257 12.82 4.21 -15.26
C TYR A 257 14.30 3.84 -15.02
N SER A 258 14.60 2.59 -14.64
CA SER A 258 15.95 2.19 -14.22
C SER A 258 16.95 1.88 -15.36
N GLU A 259 16.62 2.24 -16.60
CA GLU A 259 17.53 2.11 -17.76
C GLU A 259 18.46 3.32 -17.96
N ASP A 260 18.17 4.48 -17.35
CA ASP A 260 18.92 5.74 -17.50
C ASP A 260 20.00 5.94 -16.40
N GLU A 261 20.96 6.85 -16.53
CA GLU A 261 22.03 7.08 -15.51
C GLU A 261 21.48 7.37 -14.10
N GLU A 262 20.35 8.06 -14.00
CA GLU A 262 19.63 8.37 -12.74
C GLU A 262 19.21 7.10 -11.96
N SER A 263 19.02 5.99 -12.68
CA SER A 263 18.73 4.68 -12.10
C SER A 263 19.82 4.09 -11.23
N ILE A 264 21.08 4.35 -11.61
CA ILE A 264 22.24 3.78 -10.95
C ILE A 264 22.32 4.39 -9.57
N GLU A 265 22.11 5.70 -9.47
CA GLU A 265 22.12 6.40 -8.19
C GLU A 265 20.94 5.97 -7.31
N GLY A 266 19.78 5.72 -7.90
CA GLY A 266 18.65 5.12 -7.20
C GLY A 266 18.96 3.73 -6.63
N LEU A 267 19.52 2.82 -7.45
CA LEU A 267 19.90 1.48 -6.98
C LEU A 267 21.02 1.51 -5.92
N LYS A 268 21.98 2.44 -6.03
CA LYS A 268 23.00 2.69 -4.99
C LYS A 268 22.36 3.13 -3.68
N SER A 269 21.43 4.08 -3.75
CA SER A 269 20.71 4.59 -2.58
C SER A 269 19.90 3.47 -1.92
N TYR A 270 19.27 2.62 -2.71
CA TYR A 270 18.53 1.48 -2.20
C TYR A 270 19.44 0.43 -1.54
N TYR A 271 20.58 0.10 -2.17
CA TYR A 271 21.60 -0.76 -1.60
C TYR A 271 22.06 -0.24 -0.23
N LYS A 272 22.39 1.05 -0.12
CA LYS A 272 22.78 1.69 1.14
C LYS A 272 21.67 1.62 2.18
N SER A 273 20.42 1.83 1.77
CA SER A 273 19.25 1.75 2.65
C SER A 273 19.12 0.36 3.26
N ILE A 274 19.18 -0.70 2.43
CA ILE A 274 19.16 -2.10 2.90
C ILE A 274 20.36 -2.39 3.80
N SER A 275 21.56 -2.01 3.37
CA SER A 275 22.81 -2.23 4.09
C SER A 275 22.77 -1.61 5.49
N ASN A 276 22.38 -0.34 5.60
CA ASN A 276 22.26 0.36 6.88
C ASN A 276 21.20 -0.28 7.78
N LYS A 277 20.04 -0.64 7.22
CA LYS A 277 18.91 -1.16 7.98
C LYS A 277 19.14 -2.57 8.52
N HIS A 278 19.67 -3.46 7.68
CA HIS A 278 19.69 -4.90 7.95
C HIS A 278 21.10 -5.48 8.08
N TYR A 279 22.14 -4.76 7.65
CA TYR A 279 23.52 -5.26 7.61
C TYR A 279 24.51 -4.32 8.30
N SER A 280 24.03 -3.43 9.19
CA SER A 280 24.85 -2.52 10.00
C SER A 280 25.79 -1.63 9.18
N GLY A 281 25.38 -1.27 7.96
CA GLY A 281 26.19 -0.47 7.02
C GLY A 281 27.29 -1.26 6.31
N GLY A 282 27.37 -2.57 6.53
CA GLY A 282 28.28 -3.47 5.83
C GLY A 282 27.71 -3.99 4.51
N GLU A 283 28.46 -4.86 3.84
CA GLU A 283 28.00 -5.45 2.58
C GLU A 283 26.81 -6.41 2.79
N ILE A 284 25.89 -6.42 1.83
CA ILE A 284 24.73 -7.31 1.86
C ILE A 284 25.23 -8.75 1.67
N THR A 285 24.71 -9.69 2.45
CA THR A 285 25.04 -11.11 2.31
C THR A 285 23.85 -11.92 1.86
N ILE A 286 24.08 -12.81 0.89
CA ILE A 286 23.12 -13.79 0.38
C ILE A 286 23.67 -15.18 0.62
N LYS A 287 22.85 -16.08 1.14
CA LYS A 287 23.19 -17.50 1.21
C LYS A 287 22.99 -18.16 -0.16
N GLU A 288 24.02 -18.77 -0.71
CA GLU A 288 23.97 -19.58 -1.94
C GLU A 288 24.34 -21.04 -1.58
N LYS A 289 23.36 -21.94 -1.55
CA LYS A 289 23.53 -23.33 -1.10
C LYS A 289 24.21 -23.43 0.28
N ARG A 290 25.48 -23.83 0.30
CA ARG A 290 26.32 -24.01 1.51
C ARG A 290 27.27 -22.84 1.78
N ASN A 291 27.29 -21.83 0.92
CA ASN A 291 28.18 -20.69 1.01
C ASN A 291 27.41 -19.41 1.32
N ILE A 292 28.11 -18.42 1.87
CA ILE A 292 27.62 -17.05 1.99
C ILE A 292 28.37 -16.25 0.95
N LYS A 293 27.61 -15.60 0.06
CA LYS A 293 28.12 -14.65 -0.91
C LYS A 293 27.89 -13.25 -0.39
N THR A 294 28.93 -12.44 -0.47
CA THR A 294 28.82 -11.01 -0.22
C THR A 294 28.52 -10.28 -1.52
N LEU A 295 27.55 -9.37 -1.48
CA LEU A 295 27.20 -8.49 -2.57
C LEU A 295 27.69 -7.08 -2.22
N SER A 296 28.65 -6.60 -3.02
CA SER A 296 29.00 -5.19 -3.04
C SER A 296 27.88 -4.34 -3.66
N GLU A 297 27.97 -3.02 -3.53
CA GLU A 297 27.06 -2.07 -4.19
C GLU A 297 27.02 -2.32 -5.71
N ASP A 298 28.18 -2.51 -6.33
CA ASP A 298 28.30 -2.80 -7.77
C ASP A 298 27.67 -4.14 -8.15
N ASP A 299 27.82 -5.16 -7.31
CA ASP A 299 27.19 -6.46 -7.55
C ASP A 299 25.66 -6.40 -7.45
N PHE A 300 25.15 -5.59 -6.52
CA PHE A 300 23.71 -5.34 -6.38
C PHE A 300 23.14 -4.60 -7.59
N ILE A 301 23.83 -3.57 -8.08
CA ILE A 301 23.41 -2.86 -9.30
C ILE A 301 23.42 -3.81 -10.50
N LYS A 302 24.49 -4.59 -10.67
CA LYS A 302 24.60 -5.60 -11.74
C LYS A 302 23.52 -6.66 -11.65
N LEU A 303 23.10 -7.03 -10.44
CA LEU A 303 22.00 -7.95 -10.22
C LEU A 303 20.69 -7.40 -10.80
N PHE A 304 20.31 -6.17 -10.45
CA PHE A 304 19.08 -5.54 -10.95
C PHE A 304 19.14 -5.17 -12.44
N LYS A 305 20.34 -4.91 -12.99
CA LYS A 305 20.56 -4.70 -14.44
C LYS A 305 20.81 -5.99 -15.23
N SER A 306 20.72 -7.15 -14.58
CA SER A 306 20.93 -8.43 -15.25
C SER A 306 19.74 -8.77 -16.16
N LYS A 307 19.90 -9.81 -17.00
CA LYS A 307 18.81 -10.31 -17.85
C LYS A 307 17.76 -11.14 -17.10
N ARG A 308 17.82 -11.17 -15.76
CA ARG A 308 16.83 -11.88 -14.94
C ARG A 308 15.49 -11.18 -15.06
N LYS A 309 14.41 -11.97 -15.14
CA LYS A 309 13.07 -11.39 -15.11
C LYS A 309 12.76 -10.91 -13.70
N ILE A 310 12.17 -9.72 -13.59
CA ILE A 310 11.70 -9.20 -12.31
C ILE A 310 10.22 -9.53 -12.17
N SER A 311 9.87 -10.15 -11.04
CA SER A 311 8.52 -10.58 -10.71
C SER A 311 8.10 -9.94 -9.39
N PHE A 312 7.06 -9.12 -9.42
CA PHE A 312 6.43 -8.58 -8.22
C PHE A 312 5.47 -9.61 -7.64
N VAL A 313 5.59 -9.91 -6.35
CA VAL A 313 4.72 -10.86 -5.67
C VAL A 313 3.85 -10.11 -4.66
N PHE A 314 2.54 -10.11 -4.89
CA PHE A 314 1.54 -9.74 -3.91
C PHE A 314 1.35 -10.92 -2.95
N GLY A 315 1.94 -10.82 -1.76
CA GLY A 315 1.85 -11.81 -0.70
C GLY A 315 0.86 -11.39 0.39
N TYR A 316 -0.07 -12.27 0.77
CA TYR A 316 -0.94 -12.01 1.92
C TYR A 316 -1.03 -13.22 2.86
N GLY A 317 -0.98 -12.94 4.16
CA GLY A 317 -1.11 -13.95 5.21
C GLY A 317 -2.57 -14.32 5.49
N SER A 318 -2.95 -15.59 5.41
CA SER A 318 -4.31 -16.06 5.75
C SER A 318 -4.36 -17.53 6.15
N ASN A 319 -5.31 -17.89 7.01
CA ASN A 319 -5.65 -19.27 7.43
C ASN A 319 -6.93 -19.79 6.80
N SER A 320 -7.44 -19.10 5.78
CA SER A 320 -8.63 -19.56 5.07
C SER A 320 -8.39 -20.93 4.42
N GLU A 321 -9.34 -21.84 4.59
CA GLU A 321 -9.36 -23.13 3.89
C GLU A 321 -9.81 -23.01 2.43
N LEU A 322 -10.39 -21.86 2.04
CA LEU A 322 -10.83 -21.58 0.69
C LEU A 322 -9.65 -21.52 -0.29
N SER A 323 -9.87 -21.63 -1.59
CA SER A 323 -8.85 -21.22 -2.57
C SER A 323 -8.62 -19.69 -2.53
N ILE A 324 -7.49 -19.20 -3.06
CA ILE A 324 -7.24 -17.74 -3.18
C ILE A 324 -8.40 -17.04 -3.89
N GLN A 325 -8.90 -17.65 -4.96
CA GLN A 325 -10.04 -17.15 -5.74
C GLN A 325 -11.29 -17.01 -4.88
N GLU A 326 -11.66 -18.08 -4.17
CA GLU A 326 -12.85 -18.10 -3.31
C GLU A 326 -12.71 -17.16 -2.11
N GLU A 327 -11.53 -17.04 -1.54
CA GLU A 327 -11.25 -16.12 -0.43
C GLU A 327 -11.41 -14.67 -0.85
N ILE A 328 -10.87 -14.28 -2.01
CA ILE A 328 -11.07 -12.94 -2.58
C ILE A 328 -12.56 -12.70 -2.85
N ILE A 329 -13.28 -13.66 -3.44
CA ILE A 329 -14.72 -13.54 -3.70
C ILE A 329 -15.51 -13.37 -2.39
N ALA A 330 -15.17 -14.14 -1.35
CA ALA A 330 -15.81 -14.09 -0.04
C ALA A 330 -15.51 -12.78 0.72
N SER A 331 -14.42 -12.07 0.39
CA SER A 331 -14.12 -10.77 0.97
C SER A 331 -15.20 -9.74 0.63
N ASN A 332 -15.68 -9.05 1.67
CA ASN A 332 -16.64 -7.95 1.54
C ASN A 332 -15.99 -6.61 1.13
N SER A 333 -14.65 -6.55 1.05
CA SER A 333 -13.92 -5.33 0.69
C SER A 333 -13.93 -5.11 -0.83
N ARG A 334 -14.84 -4.25 -1.31
CA ARG A 334 -14.91 -3.88 -2.74
C ARG A 334 -13.71 -3.07 -3.15
N ILE A 335 -13.21 -2.20 -2.26
CA ILE A 335 -11.99 -1.43 -2.49
C ILE A 335 -10.80 -2.36 -2.70
N ALA A 336 -10.61 -3.39 -1.87
CA ALA A 336 -9.51 -4.35 -2.07
C ALA A 336 -9.62 -5.09 -3.41
N LYS A 337 -10.83 -5.58 -3.75
CA LYS A 337 -11.14 -6.19 -5.05
C LYS A 337 -10.81 -5.27 -6.23
N LEU A 338 -11.25 -4.01 -6.16
CA LEU A 338 -10.97 -3.02 -7.21
C LEU A 338 -9.47 -2.73 -7.34
N SER A 339 -8.77 -2.57 -6.21
CA SER A 339 -7.32 -2.38 -6.20
C SER A 339 -6.61 -3.56 -6.86
N LEU A 340 -6.99 -4.81 -6.55
CA LEU A 340 -6.43 -6.01 -7.17
C LEU A 340 -6.60 -6.02 -8.70
N ILE A 341 -7.79 -5.65 -9.20
CA ILE A 341 -8.02 -5.52 -10.64
C ILE A 341 -7.12 -4.43 -11.25
N TYR A 342 -6.96 -3.30 -10.56
CA TYR A 342 -6.10 -2.22 -11.05
C TYR A 342 -4.62 -2.62 -11.10
N ILE A 343 -4.09 -3.31 -10.10
CA ILE A 343 -2.69 -3.77 -10.17
C ILE A 343 -2.50 -4.80 -11.27
N ILE A 344 -3.43 -5.74 -11.47
CA ILE A 344 -3.36 -6.71 -12.59
C ILE A 344 -3.28 -5.97 -13.93
N ARG A 345 -4.13 -4.95 -14.12
CA ARG A 345 -4.14 -4.16 -15.35
C ARG A 345 -2.88 -3.31 -15.52
N ASP A 346 -2.44 -2.65 -14.45
CA ASP A 346 -1.34 -1.70 -14.52
C ASP A 346 -0.01 -2.44 -14.71
N MET A 347 0.18 -3.60 -14.07
CA MET A 347 1.35 -4.45 -14.27
C MET A 347 1.43 -5.07 -15.67
N LYS A 348 0.29 -5.39 -16.31
CA LYS A 348 0.24 -5.80 -17.74
C LYS A 348 0.79 -4.75 -18.71
N ARG A 349 0.98 -3.49 -18.27
CA ARG A 349 1.58 -2.40 -19.07
C ARG A 349 3.08 -2.23 -18.83
N THR A 350 3.65 -3.04 -17.95
CA THR A 350 5.08 -3.08 -17.64
C THR A 350 5.69 -4.36 -18.21
N ASP A 351 7.02 -4.44 -18.25
CA ASP A 351 7.74 -5.68 -18.60
C ASP A 351 7.87 -6.66 -17.42
N TYR A 352 7.28 -6.33 -16.27
CA TYR A 352 7.35 -7.14 -15.06
C TYR A 352 6.19 -8.14 -14.96
N GLU A 353 6.51 -9.28 -14.36
CA GLU A 353 5.52 -10.28 -14.00
C GLU A 353 4.86 -9.87 -12.67
N LEU A 354 3.53 -9.99 -12.58
CA LEU A 354 2.80 -9.91 -11.32
C LEU A 354 2.42 -11.32 -10.89
N LEU A 355 2.68 -11.65 -9.63
CA LEU A 355 2.37 -12.93 -9.02
C LEU A 355 1.57 -12.72 -7.73
N PHE A 356 0.82 -13.74 -7.33
CA PHE A 356 0.01 -13.76 -6.12
C PHE A 356 0.38 -14.95 -5.26
N GLU A 357 0.52 -14.72 -3.96
CA GLU A 357 0.80 -15.77 -3.02
C GLU A 357 -0.03 -15.60 -1.74
N ARG A 358 -0.65 -16.70 -1.31
CA ARG A 358 -1.18 -16.81 0.04
C ARG A 358 -0.15 -17.50 0.94
N ILE A 359 0.21 -16.82 2.02
CA ILE A 359 1.11 -17.31 3.05
C ILE A 359 0.26 -17.83 4.21
N LEU A 360 0.43 -19.09 4.59
CA LEU A 360 -0.31 -19.67 5.73
C LEU A 360 0.15 -19.03 7.03
N LEU A 361 -0.76 -18.67 7.94
CA LEU A 361 -0.42 -18.18 9.27
C LEU A 361 -0.36 -19.37 10.24
N ASP A 362 0.83 -19.70 10.74
CA ASP A 362 0.94 -20.72 11.79
C ASP A 362 0.66 -20.05 13.15
N GLU A 363 -0.28 -20.60 13.92
CA GLU A 363 -0.68 -20.11 15.25
C GLU A 363 0.40 -20.25 16.34
#